data_AF-A0A1R4ISZ3-F1
#
_entry.id   AF-A0A1R4ISZ3-F1
#
_cell.length_a   1.000
_cell.length_b   1.000
_cell.length_c   1.000
_cell.angle_alpha   90.00
_cell.angle_beta   90.00
_cell.angle_gamma   90.00
#
_symmetry.space_group_name_H-M   'P 1'
#
loop_
_entity.id
_entity.type
_entity.pdbx_description
1 polymer ?
#
loop_
_entity_poly.entity_id
_entity_poly.type
_entity_poly.pdbx_seq_one_letter_code
_entity_poly.pdbx_strand_id
1 'polypeptide(L)'
;MLALFSLTEVPLVRSVSFDPDVLVKVSGADRIGGLRSVNVREVDVLHDLRPAQAEAVMEAVGAMLKDSLARRVCLWLAAVDSVDLPRLQELFGEALVVAGPLCPVPEQWRLRLPDAVELVPIAVNPSTLMRLKLAGTDVEQAWARRHLEGLDSARLSGADLRVLRDGGVDLLERSGLYRTLHSPVFWAYTVVMAYSLCRALPVLWVPHFHGNIWALWGIDVVTAVPYTWGVVTLVAGRTWRWRLTGLIVTLVTLMAPYVYFWSHGRGYPPIVDVIIGVLIAGAVLLEVGRWLRDRRVAAAVRAAR
;
A
#
# COMPACT_ATOMS: atom_id res chain seq x y z
N MET A 1 -11.55 -6.60 -16.12
CA MET A 1 -11.86 -6.15 -14.74
C MET A 1 -10.75 -6.41 -13.72
N LEU A 2 -10.17 -7.61 -13.61
CA LEU A 2 -9.23 -7.93 -12.50
C LEU A 2 -7.93 -7.09 -12.45
N ALA A 3 -7.47 -6.50 -13.56
CA ALA A 3 -6.29 -5.61 -13.62
C ALA A 3 -6.61 -4.11 -13.63
N LEU A 4 -7.88 -3.70 -13.47
CA LEU A 4 -8.25 -2.29 -13.42
C LEU A 4 -7.64 -1.60 -12.18
N PHE A 5 -7.25 -0.34 -12.35
CA PHE A 5 -6.56 0.50 -11.37
C PHE A 5 -5.26 -0.11 -10.84
N SER A 6 -4.63 -1.01 -11.59
CA SER A 6 -3.39 -1.68 -11.20
C SER A 6 -2.19 -1.07 -11.92
N LEU A 7 -1.00 -1.51 -11.52
CA LEU A 7 0.29 -1.13 -12.12
C LEU A 7 0.31 -1.24 -13.66
N THR A 8 -0.48 -2.15 -14.25
CA THR A 8 -0.56 -2.33 -15.71
C THR A 8 -1.22 -1.18 -16.46
N GLU A 9 -1.78 -0.19 -15.77
CA GLU A 9 -2.29 1.03 -16.41
C GLU A 9 -1.21 2.09 -16.64
N VAL A 10 -0.04 1.94 -16.00
CA VAL A 10 1.12 2.80 -16.26
C VAL A 10 1.65 2.50 -17.66
N PRO A 11 1.79 3.50 -18.56
CA PRO A 11 2.23 3.30 -19.94
C PRO A 11 3.58 2.57 -20.04
N LEU A 12 4.54 2.95 -19.20
CA LEU A 12 5.85 2.30 -19.13
C LEU A 12 5.78 0.78 -18.90
N VAL A 13 4.93 0.35 -17.98
CA VAL A 13 4.76 -1.07 -17.61
C VAL A 13 4.19 -1.89 -18.77
N ARG A 14 3.55 -1.26 -19.75
CA ARG A 14 3.07 -1.95 -20.97
C ARG A 14 4.14 -2.07 -22.04
N SER A 15 5.14 -1.18 -22.00
CA SER A 15 6.17 -1.03 -23.02
C SER A 15 7.50 -1.66 -22.63
N VAL A 16 7.68 -1.99 -21.35
CA VAL A 16 8.94 -2.49 -20.80
C VAL A 16 8.63 -3.56 -19.74
N SER A 17 9.38 -4.65 -19.76
CA SER A 17 9.25 -5.74 -18.80
C SER A 17 9.88 -5.37 -17.45
N PHE A 18 9.17 -5.65 -16.36
CA PHE A 18 9.68 -5.50 -15.00
C PHE A 18 9.57 -6.82 -14.22
N ASP A 19 10.41 -6.98 -13.20
CA ASP A 19 10.29 -8.04 -12.21
C ASP A 19 9.30 -7.64 -11.09
N PRO A 20 8.12 -8.29 -11.01
CA PRO A 20 7.12 -8.01 -9.99
C PRO A 20 7.65 -8.10 -8.56
N ASP A 21 8.58 -9.04 -8.29
CA ASP A 21 9.08 -9.29 -6.95
C ASP A 21 10.00 -8.14 -6.49
N VAL A 22 10.78 -7.58 -7.42
CA VAL A 22 11.58 -6.36 -7.19
C VAL A 22 10.67 -5.15 -6.96
N LEU A 23 9.64 -4.96 -7.78
CA LEU A 23 8.71 -3.82 -7.61
C LEU A 23 8.00 -3.84 -6.26
N VAL A 24 7.56 -5.01 -5.80
CA VAL A 24 6.95 -5.19 -4.47
C VAL A 24 7.96 -4.86 -3.37
N LYS A 25 9.20 -5.36 -3.49
CA LYS A 25 10.26 -5.09 -2.52
C LYS A 25 10.59 -3.59 -2.43
N VAL A 26 10.80 -2.93 -3.56
CA VAL A 26 11.18 -1.50 -3.65
C VAL A 26 10.06 -0.60 -3.16
N SER A 27 8.82 -0.83 -3.61
CA SER A 27 7.66 -0.02 -3.18
C SER A 27 7.31 -0.19 -1.71
N GLY A 28 7.75 -1.28 -1.07
CA GLY A 28 7.35 -1.65 0.28
C GLY A 28 5.90 -2.13 0.37
N ALA A 29 5.24 -2.37 -0.77
CA ALA A 29 3.90 -2.93 -0.85
C ALA A 29 3.90 -4.41 -0.47
N ASP A 30 2.71 -4.92 -0.15
CA ASP A 30 2.55 -6.29 0.32
C ASP A 30 2.45 -7.32 -0.82
N ARG A 31 1.95 -6.87 -1.97
CA ARG A 31 1.66 -7.68 -3.15
C ARG A 31 1.58 -6.80 -4.39
N ILE A 32 1.91 -7.38 -5.54
CA ILE A 32 1.90 -6.67 -6.82
C ILE A 32 0.50 -6.17 -7.21
N GLY A 33 -0.55 -6.96 -6.98
CA GLY A 33 -1.92 -6.56 -7.32
C GLY A 33 -2.48 -5.45 -6.42
N GLY A 34 -1.80 -5.13 -5.32
CA GLY A 34 -2.09 -4.02 -4.42
C GLY A 34 -1.47 -2.69 -4.89
N LEU A 35 -0.46 -2.73 -5.76
CA LEU A 35 0.08 -1.53 -6.39
C LEU A 35 -0.93 -0.97 -7.37
N ARG A 36 -1.49 0.19 -7.00
CA ARG A 36 -2.41 0.94 -7.83
C ARG A 36 -1.66 1.93 -8.71
N SER A 37 -2.20 2.23 -9.88
CA SER A 37 -1.65 3.24 -10.79
C SER A 37 -1.48 4.61 -10.11
N VAL A 38 -2.34 4.97 -9.16
CA VAL A 38 -2.22 6.23 -8.39
C VAL A 38 -1.01 6.29 -7.43
N ASN A 39 -0.46 5.13 -7.05
CA ASN A 39 0.70 5.04 -6.15
C ASN A 39 2.02 4.90 -6.91
N VAL A 40 1.97 4.88 -8.24
CA VAL A 40 3.12 4.67 -9.12
C VAL A 40 3.21 5.81 -10.11
N ARG A 41 4.41 6.33 -10.32
CA ARG A 41 4.65 7.43 -11.25
C ARG A 41 5.74 7.04 -12.24
N GLU A 42 5.46 7.27 -13.51
CA GLU A 42 6.46 7.25 -14.56
C GLU A 42 7.28 8.54 -14.49
N VAL A 43 8.61 8.42 -14.52
CA VAL A 43 9.52 9.56 -14.36
C VAL A 43 10.30 9.78 -15.64
N ASP A 44 9.71 10.62 -16.51
CA ASP A 44 10.27 10.87 -17.83
C ASP A 44 11.63 11.56 -17.80
N VAL A 45 11.87 12.36 -16.75
CA VAL A 45 13.12 13.14 -16.56
C VAL A 45 14.34 12.23 -16.45
N LEU A 46 14.17 10.96 -16.07
CA LEU A 46 15.28 10.01 -15.96
C LEU A 46 15.65 9.38 -17.31
N HIS A 47 14.86 9.56 -18.37
CA HIS A 47 15.11 8.93 -19.66
C HIS A 47 16.26 9.56 -20.47
N ASP A 48 16.47 10.88 -20.36
CA ASP A 48 17.51 11.62 -21.12
C ASP A 48 18.45 12.33 -20.15
N LEU A 49 19.51 11.65 -19.73
CA LEU A 49 20.52 12.19 -18.83
C LEU A 49 21.77 12.59 -19.58
N ARG A 50 21.70 13.74 -20.26
CA ARG A 50 22.91 14.35 -20.81
C ARG A 50 23.84 14.82 -19.68
N PRO A 51 25.16 14.63 -19.79
CA PRO A 51 26.10 14.92 -18.70
C PRO A 51 26.08 16.37 -18.19
N ALA A 52 25.69 17.34 -19.02
CA ALA A 52 25.55 18.74 -18.63
C ALA A 52 24.28 19.03 -17.79
N GLN A 53 23.40 18.05 -17.57
CA GLN A 53 22.06 18.24 -17.01
C GLN A 53 21.86 17.59 -15.64
N ALA A 54 22.89 16.99 -15.03
CA ALA A 54 22.75 16.28 -13.74
C ALA A 54 22.12 17.13 -12.63
N GLU A 55 22.53 18.40 -12.52
CA GLU A 55 21.95 19.34 -11.55
C GLU A 55 20.49 19.67 -11.86
N ALA A 56 20.16 19.90 -13.14
CA ALA A 56 18.78 20.15 -13.58
C ALA A 56 17.87 18.94 -13.34
N VAL A 57 18.38 17.71 -13.53
CA VAL A 57 17.66 16.48 -13.21
C VAL A 57 17.40 16.40 -11.71
N MET A 58 18.40 16.67 -10.87
CA MET A 58 18.22 16.65 -9.42
C MET A 58 17.23 17.73 -8.95
N GLU A 59 17.21 18.91 -9.55
CA GLU A 59 16.20 19.94 -9.25
C GLU A 59 14.77 19.46 -9.60
N ALA A 60 14.60 18.88 -10.79
CA ALA A 60 13.33 18.31 -11.22
C ALA A 60 12.88 17.14 -10.32
N VAL A 61 13.82 16.27 -9.91
CA VAL A 61 13.59 15.18 -8.97
C VAL A 61 13.13 15.73 -7.61
N GLY A 62 13.71 16.82 -7.14
CA GLY A 62 13.33 17.46 -5.88
C GLY A 62 11.89 17.98 -5.91
N ALA A 63 11.51 18.66 -6.99
CA ALA A 63 10.14 19.12 -7.21
C ALA A 63 9.14 17.94 -7.25
N MET A 64 9.51 16.85 -7.92
CA MET A 64 8.71 15.63 -8.00
C MET A 64 8.62 14.88 -6.66
N LEU A 65 9.69 14.93 -5.85
CA LEU A 65 9.78 14.25 -4.56
C LEU A 65 8.71 14.75 -3.59
N LYS A 66 8.58 16.07 -3.45
CA LYS A 66 7.57 16.69 -2.57
C LYS A 66 6.16 16.26 -2.95
N ASP A 67 5.79 16.36 -4.22
CA ASP A 67 4.46 15.95 -4.71
C ASP A 67 4.22 14.44 -4.50
N SER A 68 5.25 13.62 -4.74
CA SER A 68 5.18 12.17 -4.57
C SER A 68 4.96 11.77 -3.11
N LEU A 69 5.66 12.41 -2.17
CA LEU A 69 5.46 12.18 -0.74
C LEU A 69 4.07 12.64 -0.28
N ALA A 70 3.62 13.81 -0.74
CA ALA A 70 2.28 14.34 -0.42
C ALA A 70 1.14 13.42 -0.92
N ARG A 71 1.32 12.81 -2.09
CA ARG A 71 0.34 11.89 -2.70
C ARG A 71 0.48 10.44 -2.27
N ARG A 72 1.52 10.09 -1.49
CA ARG A 72 1.89 8.70 -1.15
C ARG A 72 2.20 7.85 -2.39
N VAL A 73 2.87 8.43 -3.37
CA VAL A 73 3.49 7.66 -4.45
C VAL A 73 4.59 6.81 -3.83
N CYS A 74 4.47 5.49 -3.95
CA CYS A 74 5.40 4.53 -3.34
C CYS A 74 6.51 4.11 -4.31
N LEU A 75 6.32 4.36 -5.60
CA LEU A 75 7.20 3.84 -6.64
C LEU A 75 7.31 4.82 -7.81
N TRP A 76 8.53 5.13 -8.18
CA TRP A 76 8.88 5.77 -9.43
C TRP A 76 9.45 4.73 -10.38
N LEU A 77 8.98 4.72 -11.62
CA LEU A 77 9.45 3.84 -12.68
C LEU A 77 10.04 4.66 -13.82
N ALA A 78 11.15 4.20 -14.35
CA ALA A 78 11.75 4.72 -15.57
C ALA A 78 12.48 3.58 -16.30
N ALA A 79 12.85 3.82 -17.55
CA ALA A 79 13.65 2.91 -18.36
C ALA A 79 14.75 3.74 -19.01
N VAL A 80 15.99 3.51 -18.61
CA VAL A 80 17.11 4.40 -18.88
C VAL A 80 18.12 3.72 -19.78
N ASP A 81 18.87 4.48 -20.57
CA ASP A 81 19.97 3.89 -21.34
C ASP A 81 20.95 3.21 -20.37
N SER A 82 21.37 1.99 -20.73
CA SER A 82 22.40 1.24 -20.01
C SER A 82 23.68 2.04 -19.79
N VAL A 83 24.01 2.98 -20.69
CA VAL A 83 25.19 3.86 -20.59
C VAL A 83 25.06 4.88 -19.44
N ASP A 84 23.84 5.36 -19.16
CA ASP A 84 23.59 6.39 -18.15
C ASP A 84 23.30 5.80 -16.75
N LEU A 85 23.07 4.48 -16.67
CA LEU A 85 22.79 3.79 -15.41
C LEU A 85 23.85 4.04 -14.31
N PRO A 86 25.17 3.98 -14.57
CA PRO A 86 26.17 4.20 -13.52
C PRO A 86 26.10 5.61 -12.90
N ARG A 87 25.81 6.62 -13.72
CA ARG A 87 25.65 8.01 -13.27
C ARG A 87 24.41 8.17 -12.40
N LEU A 88 23.31 7.53 -12.81
CA LEU A 88 22.09 7.49 -12.02
C LEU A 88 22.30 6.79 -10.68
N GLN A 89 23.06 5.71 -10.65
CA GLN A 89 23.42 5.03 -9.41
C GLN A 89 24.26 5.91 -8.50
N GLU A 90 25.14 6.75 -9.04
CA GLU A 90 25.90 7.74 -8.26
C GLU A 90 24.98 8.81 -7.66
N LEU A 91 24.01 9.31 -8.42
CA LEU A 91 23.07 10.36 -7.97
C LEU A 91 22.04 9.86 -6.94
N PHE A 92 21.46 8.68 -7.16
CA PHE A 92 20.37 8.13 -6.34
C PHE A 92 20.85 7.17 -5.25
N GLY A 93 22.08 6.67 -5.36
CA GLY A 93 22.63 5.67 -4.45
C GLY A 93 21.76 4.41 -4.40
N GLU A 94 21.62 3.86 -3.20
CA GLU A 94 20.83 2.64 -2.94
C GLU A 94 19.32 2.81 -3.16
N ALA A 95 18.81 4.04 -3.35
CA ALA A 95 17.39 4.24 -3.62
C ALA A 95 16.99 3.78 -5.02
N LEU A 96 17.94 3.69 -5.96
CA LEU A 96 17.71 3.22 -7.32
C LEU A 96 18.02 1.73 -7.41
N VAL A 97 17.05 0.97 -7.90
CA VAL A 97 17.14 -0.48 -8.06
C VAL A 97 16.80 -0.86 -9.49
N VAL A 98 17.63 -1.71 -10.09
CA VAL A 98 17.33 -2.33 -11.39
C VAL A 98 16.14 -3.26 -11.21
N ALA A 99 15.08 -2.99 -11.95
CA ALA A 99 13.75 -3.52 -11.70
C ALA A 99 13.26 -4.47 -12.80
N GLY A 100 14.09 -4.82 -13.77
CA GLY A 100 13.74 -5.74 -14.86
C GLY A 100 14.95 -6.10 -15.71
N PRO A 101 14.78 -7.01 -16.68
CA PRO A 101 15.84 -7.36 -17.63
C PRO A 101 16.15 -6.20 -18.59
N LEU A 102 17.37 -6.19 -19.14
CA LEU A 102 17.70 -5.33 -20.28
C LEU A 102 16.73 -5.61 -21.44
N CYS A 103 16.28 -4.55 -22.08
CA CYS A 103 15.34 -4.63 -23.20
C CYS A 103 15.77 -3.72 -24.35
N PRO A 104 15.53 -4.10 -25.61
CA PRO A 104 15.79 -3.21 -26.74
C PRO A 104 14.86 -1.99 -26.67
N VAL A 105 15.30 -0.85 -27.21
CA VAL A 105 14.47 0.36 -27.27
C VAL A 105 13.18 0.09 -28.06
N PRO A 106 11.99 0.27 -27.47
CA PRO A 106 10.73 0.14 -28.18
C PRO A 106 10.66 1.11 -29.37
N GLU A 107 10.03 0.70 -30.49
CA GLU A 107 10.03 1.52 -31.72
C GLU A 107 9.47 2.92 -31.49
N GLN A 108 8.42 3.02 -30.66
CA GLN A 108 7.78 4.29 -30.30
C GLN A 108 8.71 5.26 -29.53
N TRP A 109 9.82 4.77 -28.99
CA TRP A 109 10.77 5.53 -28.19
C TRP A 109 12.07 5.86 -28.92
N ARG A 110 12.32 5.25 -30.10
CA ARG A 110 13.52 5.53 -30.91
C ARG A 110 13.68 7.00 -31.27
N LEU A 111 12.58 7.75 -31.42
CA LEU A 111 12.63 9.20 -31.68
C LEU A 111 13.04 10.01 -30.45
N ARG A 112 12.77 9.51 -29.24
CA ARG A 112 13.12 10.17 -27.98
C ARG A 112 14.52 9.82 -27.52
N LEU A 113 14.96 8.60 -27.83
CA LEU A 113 16.26 8.04 -27.46
C LEU A 113 16.96 7.51 -28.73
N PRO A 114 17.45 8.41 -29.60
CA PRO A 114 18.01 8.02 -30.90
C PRO A 114 19.31 7.24 -30.78
N ASP A 115 20.10 7.51 -29.73
CA ASP A 115 21.42 6.90 -29.52
C ASP A 115 21.37 5.64 -28.63
N ALA A 116 20.23 5.39 -27.97
CA ALA A 116 20.09 4.26 -27.06
C ALA A 116 19.85 2.96 -27.85
N VAL A 117 20.55 1.89 -27.46
CA VAL A 117 20.38 0.55 -28.03
C VAL A 117 19.60 -0.34 -27.07
N GLU A 118 19.94 -0.27 -25.77
CA GLU A 118 19.36 -1.08 -24.71
C GLU A 118 18.90 -0.20 -23.55
N LEU A 119 17.71 -0.49 -23.03
CA LEU A 119 17.13 0.16 -21.87
C LEU A 119 17.18 -0.77 -20.67
N VAL A 120 17.48 -0.17 -19.53
CA VAL A 120 17.44 -0.81 -18.21
C VAL A 120 16.23 -0.28 -17.46
N PRO A 121 15.25 -1.14 -17.13
CA PRO A 121 14.11 -0.77 -16.30
C PRO A 121 14.59 -0.51 -14.87
N ILE A 122 14.29 0.67 -14.32
CA ILE A 122 14.67 1.07 -12.98
C ILE A 122 13.44 1.43 -12.13
N ALA A 123 13.58 1.23 -10.83
CA ALA A 123 12.60 1.62 -9.84
C ALA A 123 13.26 2.39 -8.70
N VAL A 124 12.58 3.44 -8.24
CA VAL A 124 13.02 4.26 -7.10
C VAL A 124 11.86 4.40 -6.12
N ASN A 125 12.14 4.21 -4.82
CA ASN A 125 11.18 4.54 -3.78
C ASN A 125 11.40 5.98 -3.29
N PRO A 126 10.43 6.90 -3.44
CA PRO A 126 10.58 8.30 -3.05
C PRO A 126 10.91 8.47 -1.56
N SER A 127 10.28 7.69 -0.67
CA SER A 127 10.57 7.72 0.76
C SER A 127 11.99 7.23 1.07
N THR A 128 12.49 6.22 0.35
CA THR A 128 13.88 5.77 0.51
C THR A 128 14.86 6.83 0.04
N LEU A 129 14.62 7.45 -1.12
CA LEU A 129 15.44 8.54 -1.64
C LEU A 129 15.50 9.71 -0.64
N MET A 130 14.35 10.14 -0.13
CA MET A 130 14.26 11.18 0.90
C MET A 130 15.11 10.83 2.13
N ARG A 131 15.01 9.60 2.64
CA ARG A 131 15.77 9.15 3.81
C ARG A 131 17.27 9.14 3.55
N LEU A 132 17.71 8.65 2.39
CA LEU A 132 19.13 8.65 2.02
C LEU A 132 19.68 10.07 1.91
N LYS A 133 18.95 10.99 1.26
CA LYS A 133 19.40 12.39 1.12
C LYS A 133 19.45 13.14 2.44
N LEU A 134 18.53 12.87 3.37
CA LEU A 134 18.57 13.44 4.71
C LEU A 134 19.65 12.81 5.62
N ALA A 135 20.08 11.58 5.33
CA ALA A 135 21.17 10.91 6.05
C ALA A 135 22.54 11.14 5.42
N GLY A 136 22.59 11.76 4.23
CA GLY A 136 23.79 11.98 3.45
C GLY A 136 24.58 13.22 3.86
N THR A 137 25.31 13.77 2.90
CA THR A 137 26.18 14.95 3.08
C THR A 137 25.37 16.22 3.40
N ASP A 138 26.03 17.25 3.93
CA ASP A 138 25.38 18.54 4.22
C ASP A 138 24.71 19.17 2.98
N VAL A 139 25.31 18.96 1.80
CA VAL A 139 24.76 19.42 0.52
C VAL A 139 23.46 18.68 0.18
N GLU A 140 23.41 17.37 0.37
CA GLU A 140 22.21 16.55 0.14
C GLU A 140 21.11 16.86 1.15
N GLN A 141 21.48 17.08 2.42
CA GLN A 141 20.55 17.52 3.46
C GLN A 141 19.96 18.89 3.13
N ALA A 142 20.80 19.86 2.72
CA ALA A 142 20.34 21.18 2.32
C ALA A 142 19.43 21.14 1.09
N TRP A 143 19.76 20.30 0.10
CA TRP A 143 18.91 20.05 -1.06
C TRP A 143 17.56 19.47 -0.65
N ALA A 144 17.53 18.48 0.24
CA ALA A 144 16.31 17.84 0.72
C ALA A 144 15.44 18.82 1.52
N ARG A 145 16.03 19.61 2.42
CA ARG A 145 15.32 20.64 3.20
C ARG A 145 14.63 21.66 2.28
N ARG A 146 15.36 22.19 1.29
CA ARG A 146 14.83 23.16 0.33
C ARG A 146 13.64 22.64 -0.46
N HIS A 147 13.75 21.42 -0.97
CA HIS A 147 12.71 20.85 -1.84
C HIS A 147 11.49 20.34 -1.07
N LEU A 148 11.67 19.96 0.20
CA LEU A 148 10.61 19.37 1.03
C LEU A 148 9.95 20.37 1.97
N GLU A 149 10.41 21.63 1.97
CA GLU A 149 9.80 22.74 2.72
C GLU A 149 8.30 22.84 2.45
N GLY A 150 7.49 22.99 3.50
CA GLY A 150 6.04 23.11 3.41
C GLY A 150 5.31 21.83 3.02
N LEU A 151 5.94 20.66 3.17
CA LEU A 151 5.27 19.37 2.97
C LEU A 151 4.23 19.12 4.09
N ASP A 152 3.00 18.74 3.71
CA ASP A 152 1.92 18.46 4.67
C ASP A 152 2.09 17.08 5.33
N SER A 153 2.17 17.07 6.66
CA SER A 153 2.38 15.85 7.42
C SER A 153 1.14 14.95 7.58
N ALA A 154 -0.05 15.40 7.12
CA ALA A 154 -1.31 14.67 7.24
C ALA A 154 -1.22 13.23 6.74
N ARG A 155 -0.58 13.04 5.58
CA ARG A 155 -0.50 11.75 4.89
C ARG A 155 0.85 11.05 5.08
N LEU A 156 1.84 11.66 5.69
CA LEU A 156 3.14 11.00 5.88
C LEU A 156 3.04 9.80 6.82
N SER A 157 3.91 8.81 6.61
CA SER A 157 4.05 7.70 7.56
C SER A 157 4.67 8.21 8.86
N GLY A 158 4.41 7.52 9.98
CA GLY A 158 5.02 7.90 11.26
C GLY A 158 6.55 7.78 11.27
N ALA A 159 7.12 6.93 10.41
CA ALA A 159 8.57 6.79 10.25
C ALA A 159 9.16 7.92 9.40
N ASP A 160 8.54 8.23 8.26
CA ASP A 160 9.01 9.33 7.39
C ASP A 160 8.91 10.69 8.08
N LEU A 161 7.83 10.92 8.84
CA LEU A 161 7.66 12.16 9.61
C LEU A 161 8.78 12.34 10.65
N ARG A 162 9.25 11.27 11.29
CA ARG A 162 10.37 11.36 12.23
C ARG A 162 11.65 11.75 11.51
N VAL A 163 11.99 11.06 10.41
CA VAL A 163 13.19 11.36 9.64
C VAL A 163 13.19 12.81 9.12
N LEU A 164 12.04 13.32 8.66
CA LEU A 164 11.92 14.71 8.20
C LEU A 164 12.11 15.72 9.33
N ARG A 165 11.57 15.43 10.52
CA ARG A 165 11.74 16.27 11.71
C ARG A 165 13.18 16.27 12.20
N ASP A 166 13.78 15.10 12.32
CA ASP A 166 15.17 14.94 12.75
C ASP A 166 16.13 15.58 11.74
N GLY A 167 15.77 15.52 10.45
CA GLY A 167 16.46 16.20 9.35
C GLY A 167 16.25 17.71 9.29
N GLY A 168 15.42 18.31 10.15
CA GLY A 168 15.20 19.76 10.21
C GLY A 168 14.45 20.34 9.01
N VAL A 169 13.59 19.56 8.36
CA VAL A 169 12.73 20.06 7.28
C VAL A 169 11.57 20.85 7.87
N ASP A 170 11.27 22.03 7.34
CA ASP A 170 10.10 22.81 7.75
C ASP A 170 8.83 22.19 7.14
N LEU A 171 7.95 21.65 8.00
CA LEU A 171 6.76 20.90 7.62
C LEU A 171 5.49 21.63 8.04
N LEU A 172 4.44 21.48 7.24
CA LEU A 172 3.09 21.83 7.69
C LEU A 172 2.57 20.74 8.64
N GLU A 173 2.87 20.91 9.92
CA GLU A 173 2.56 19.90 10.93
C GLU A 173 1.06 19.83 11.25
N ARG A 174 0.49 18.63 11.10
CA ARG A 174 -0.83 18.28 11.63
C ARG A 174 -0.71 17.52 12.94
N SER A 175 -1.61 17.81 13.87
CA SER A 175 -1.66 17.12 15.16
C SER A 175 -1.89 15.61 14.98
N GLY A 176 -1.38 14.82 15.94
CA GLY A 176 -1.61 13.38 15.95
C GLY A 176 -3.10 13.03 15.98
N LEU A 177 -3.90 13.79 16.73
CA LEU A 177 -5.36 13.64 16.79
C LEU A 177 -6.02 13.85 15.44
N TYR A 178 -5.65 14.91 14.70
CA TYR A 178 -6.17 15.16 13.36
C TYR A 178 -5.90 13.98 12.43
N ARG A 179 -4.66 13.45 12.45
CA ARG A 179 -4.26 12.30 11.62
C ARG A 179 -5.01 11.02 11.99
N THR A 180 -5.25 10.78 13.29
CA THR A 180 -6.01 9.63 13.76
C THR A 180 -7.48 9.73 13.35
N LEU A 181 -8.13 10.88 13.54
CA LEU A 181 -9.54 11.10 13.17
C LEU A 181 -9.78 11.06 11.66
N HIS A 182 -8.77 11.35 10.85
CA HIS A 182 -8.85 11.23 9.39
C HIS A 182 -8.35 9.88 8.87
N SER A 183 -8.01 8.95 9.77
CA SER A 183 -7.65 7.59 9.40
C SER A 183 -8.93 6.76 9.18
N PRO A 184 -9.08 6.08 8.02
CA PRO A 184 -10.22 5.19 7.81
C PRO A 184 -10.22 4.00 8.78
N VAL A 185 -9.03 3.60 9.27
CA VAL A 185 -8.90 2.51 10.25
C VAL A 185 -9.54 2.92 11.57
N PHE A 186 -9.34 4.16 12.03
CA PHE A 186 -9.96 4.66 13.26
C PHE A 186 -11.48 4.53 13.18
N TRP A 187 -12.08 5.02 12.09
CA TRP A 187 -13.53 4.91 11.88
C TRP A 187 -14.02 3.47 11.79
N ALA A 188 -13.26 2.55 11.21
CA ALA A 188 -13.62 1.13 11.21
C ALA A 188 -13.74 0.58 12.64
N TYR A 189 -12.77 0.87 13.52
CA TYR A 189 -12.85 0.48 14.94
C TYR A 189 -14.00 1.18 15.66
N THR A 190 -14.20 2.48 15.44
CA THR A 190 -15.29 3.24 16.06
C THR A 190 -16.65 2.68 15.70
N VAL A 191 -16.91 2.43 14.41
CA VAL A 191 -18.20 1.91 13.93
C VAL A 191 -18.46 0.50 14.46
N VAL A 192 -17.48 -0.40 14.38
CA VAL A 192 -17.64 -1.78 14.88
C VAL A 192 -17.85 -1.78 16.39
N MET A 193 -17.10 -0.99 17.14
CA MET A 193 -17.27 -0.88 18.59
C MET A 193 -18.65 -0.32 18.96
N ALA A 194 -19.10 0.75 18.30
CA ALA A 194 -20.43 1.32 18.52
C ALA A 194 -21.53 0.30 18.23
N TYR A 195 -21.42 -0.45 17.13
CA TYR A 195 -22.33 -1.53 16.80
C TYR A 195 -22.34 -2.62 17.88
N SER A 196 -21.17 -3.12 18.30
CA SER A 196 -21.05 -4.16 19.33
C SER A 196 -21.64 -3.72 20.67
N LEU A 197 -21.45 -2.46 21.07
CA LEU A 197 -22.05 -1.91 22.29
C LEU A 197 -23.58 -1.90 22.24
N CYS A 198 -24.16 -1.56 21.09
CA CYS A 198 -25.61 -1.48 20.91
C CYS A 198 -26.29 -2.82 20.58
N ARG A 199 -25.53 -3.84 20.16
CA ARG A 199 -26.08 -5.10 19.61
C ARG A 199 -26.95 -5.88 20.59
N ALA A 200 -26.68 -5.78 21.88
CA ALA A 200 -27.48 -6.45 22.90
C ALA A 200 -28.81 -5.73 23.20
N LEU A 201 -28.99 -4.47 22.77
CA LEU A 201 -30.20 -3.70 23.06
C LEU A 201 -31.46 -4.37 22.48
N PRO A 202 -31.53 -4.75 21.19
CA PRO A 202 -32.70 -5.43 20.63
C PRO A 202 -33.12 -6.70 21.38
N VAL A 203 -32.14 -7.44 21.92
CA VAL A 203 -32.36 -8.72 22.62
C VAL A 203 -33.10 -8.53 23.95
N LEU A 204 -32.99 -7.35 24.57
CA LEU A 204 -33.72 -7.01 25.80
C LEU A 204 -35.24 -7.08 25.62
N TRP A 205 -35.74 -6.89 24.39
CA TRP A 205 -37.17 -6.90 24.08
C TRP A 205 -37.67 -8.24 23.51
N VAL A 206 -36.82 -9.28 23.44
CA VAL A 206 -37.21 -10.60 22.92
C VAL A 206 -37.74 -11.47 24.08
N PRO A 207 -39.04 -11.83 24.09
CA PRO A 207 -39.66 -12.51 25.25
C PRO A 207 -39.15 -13.93 25.53
N HIS A 208 -38.45 -14.55 24.57
CA HIS A 208 -38.07 -15.98 24.59
C HIS A 208 -36.56 -16.21 24.72
N PHE A 209 -35.76 -15.18 25.02
CA PHE A 209 -34.32 -15.34 25.19
C PHE A 209 -33.99 -15.79 26.62
N HIS A 210 -33.56 -17.06 26.76
CA HIS A 210 -33.24 -17.68 28.06
C HIS A 210 -31.75 -17.57 28.47
N GLY A 211 -30.91 -16.92 27.66
CA GLY A 211 -29.47 -16.77 27.92
C GLY A 211 -29.12 -15.55 28.77
N ASN A 212 -27.86 -15.48 29.25
CA ASN A 212 -27.37 -14.30 29.97
C ASN A 212 -27.01 -13.18 28.98
N ILE A 213 -27.79 -12.10 28.97
CA ILE A 213 -27.60 -10.94 28.08
C ILE A 213 -26.23 -10.28 28.29
N TRP A 214 -25.74 -10.24 29.54
CA TRP A 214 -24.43 -9.69 29.86
C TRP A 214 -23.28 -10.53 29.31
N ALA A 215 -23.47 -11.86 29.25
CA ALA A 215 -22.48 -12.74 28.64
C ALA A 215 -22.40 -12.50 27.12
N LEU A 216 -23.55 -12.38 26.44
CA LEU A 216 -23.60 -12.07 25.01
C LEU A 216 -23.00 -10.69 24.70
N TRP A 217 -23.38 -9.67 25.46
CA TRP A 217 -22.81 -8.33 25.35
C TRP A 217 -21.31 -8.31 25.58
N GLY A 218 -20.83 -9.03 26.61
CA GLY A 218 -19.42 -9.15 26.93
C GLY A 218 -18.62 -9.80 25.79
N ILE A 219 -19.15 -10.87 25.19
CA ILE A 219 -18.56 -11.51 24.01
C ILE A 219 -18.45 -10.49 22.86
N ASP A 220 -19.51 -9.74 22.58
CA ASP A 220 -19.54 -8.79 21.45
C ASP A 220 -18.56 -7.62 21.62
N VAL A 221 -18.45 -7.08 22.83
CA VAL A 221 -17.51 -5.98 23.13
C VAL A 221 -16.07 -6.47 23.12
N VAL A 222 -15.78 -7.61 23.75
CA VAL A 222 -14.42 -8.18 23.79
C VAL A 222 -13.95 -8.60 22.40
N THR A 223 -14.84 -9.12 21.57
CA THR A 223 -14.49 -9.56 20.20
C THR A 223 -14.41 -8.42 19.19
N ALA A 224 -14.98 -7.24 19.44
CA ALA A 224 -15.01 -6.11 18.50
C ALA A 224 -13.60 -5.66 18.04
N VAL A 225 -12.67 -5.53 19.00
CA VAL A 225 -11.28 -5.10 18.74
C VAL A 225 -10.52 -6.14 17.91
N PRO A 226 -10.41 -7.42 18.33
CA PRO A 226 -9.71 -8.43 17.55
C PRO A 226 -10.41 -8.73 16.22
N TYR A 227 -11.75 -8.64 16.14
CA TYR A 227 -12.48 -8.78 14.87
C TYR A 227 -12.08 -7.71 13.87
N THR A 228 -12.13 -6.43 14.28
CA THR A 228 -11.76 -5.30 13.42
C THR A 228 -10.32 -5.41 12.98
N TRP A 229 -9.42 -5.74 13.91
CA TRP A 229 -8.02 -6.02 13.60
C TRP A 229 -7.88 -7.14 12.58
N GLY A 230 -8.61 -8.24 12.75
CA GLY A 230 -8.61 -9.38 11.84
C GLY A 230 -9.03 -8.98 10.42
N VAL A 231 -10.11 -8.19 10.29
CA VAL A 231 -10.60 -7.72 8.99
C VAL A 231 -9.60 -6.76 8.33
N VAL A 232 -9.09 -5.78 9.08
CA VAL A 232 -8.09 -4.83 8.59
C VAL A 232 -6.83 -5.58 8.15
N THR A 233 -6.37 -6.54 8.94
CA THR A 233 -5.17 -7.32 8.65
C THR A 233 -5.37 -8.29 7.48
N LEU A 234 -6.54 -8.90 7.36
CA LEU A 234 -6.92 -9.71 6.19
C LEU A 234 -6.80 -8.90 4.90
N VAL A 235 -7.22 -7.64 4.92
CA VAL A 235 -7.20 -6.77 3.73
C VAL A 235 -5.81 -6.15 3.50
N ALA A 236 -5.25 -5.50 4.52
CA ALA A 236 -4.06 -4.64 4.43
C ALA A 236 -2.79 -5.26 5.03
N GLY A 237 -2.81 -6.55 5.38
CA GLY A 237 -1.68 -7.23 6.03
C GLY A 237 -0.49 -7.44 5.10
N ARG A 238 0.72 -7.22 5.63
CA ARG A 238 1.96 -7.19 4.84
C ARG A 238 2.35 -8.50 4.18
N THR A 239 2.05 -9.62 4.83
CA THR A 239 2.43 -10.95 4.33
C THR A 239 1.21 -11.85 4.28
N TRP A 240 1.29 -12.91 3.46
CA TRP A 240 0.27 -13.97 3.45
C TRP A 240 0.00 -14.52 4.85
N ARG A 241 1.05 -14.70 5.67
CA ARG A 241 0.92 -15.18 7.05
C ARG A 241 0.07 -14.25 7.91
N TRP A 242 0.35 -12.94 7.88
CA TRP A 242 -0.44 -11.96 8.62
C TRP A 242 -1.90 -11.92 8.16
N ARG A 243 -2.14 -12.01 6.85
CA ARG A 243 -3.51 -12.06 6.30
C ARG A 243 -4.26 -13.32 6.70
N LEU A 244 -3.59 -14.47 6.69
CA LEU A 244 -4.16 -15.73 7.16
C LEU A 244 -4.48 -15.66 8.66
N THR A 245 -3.58 -15.09 9.47
CA THR A 245 -3.87 -14.81 10.88
C THR A 245 -5.08 -13.88 11.02
N GLY A 246 -5.16 -12.82 10.22
CA GLY A 246 -6.30 -11.92 10.17
C GLY A 246 -7.61 -12.65 9.85
N LEU A 247 -7.59 -13.51 8.82
CA LEU A 247 -8.73 -14.35 8.45
C LEU A 247 -9.16 -15.26 9.60
N ILE A 248 -8.22 -15.99 10.22
CA ILE A 248 -8.49 -16.90 11.34
C ILE A 248 -9.10 -16.12 12.51
N VAL A 249 -8.51 -14.98 12.89
CA VAL A 249 -9.02 -14.14 13.98
C VAL A 249 -10.42 -13.62 13.66
N THR A 250 -10.66 -13.16 12.43
CA THR A 250 -12.00 -12.75 11.99
C THR A 250 -13.00 -13.89 12.08
N LEU A 251 -12.65 -15.10 11.64
CA LEU A 251 -13.54 -16.26 11.71
C LEU A 251 -13.84 -16.63 13.17
N VAL A 252 -12.83 -16.74 14.03
CA VAL A 252 -13.01 -17.10 15.44
C VAL A 252 -13.88 -16.07 16.17
N THR A 253 -13.59 -14.78 15.98
CA THR A 253 -14.34 -13.69 16.63
C THR A 253 -15.76 -13.56 16.08
N LEU A 254 -15.97 -13.78 14.78
CA LEU A 254 -17.30 -13.83 14.17
C LEU A 254 -18.12 -14.99 14.73
N MET A 255 -17.52 -16.16 14.91
CA MET A 255 -18.19 -17.38 15.36
C MET A 255 -18.51 -17.38 16.85
N ALA A 256 -17.75 -16.66 17.68
CA ALA A 256 -17.88 -16.66 19.14
C ALA A 256 -19.32 -16.47 19.66
N PRO A 257 -20.09 -15.45 19.25
CA PRO A 257 -21.47 -15.31 19.70
C PRO A 257 -22.38 -16.44 19.21
N TYR A 258 -22.17 -16.97 18.00
CA TYR A 258 -23.01 -18.04 17.45
C TYR A 258 -22.76 -19.39 18.13
N VAL A 259 -21.52 -19.68 18.51
CA VAL A 259 -21.19 -20.85 19.33
C VAL A 259 -21.89 -20.77 20.69
N TYR A 260 -22.00 -19.57 21.28
CA TYR A 260 -22.78 -19.36 22.50
C TYR A 260 -24.28 -19.64 22.28
N PHE A 261 -24.84 -19.15 21.17
CA PHE A 261 -26.24 -19.43 20.80
C PHE A 261 -26.50 -20.93 20.52
N TRP A 262 -25.61 -21.63 19.83
CA TRP A 262 -25.76 -23.08 19.58
C TRP A 262 -25.71 -23.92 20.86
N SER A 263 -24.88 -23.52 21.83
CA SER A 263 -24.73 -24.26 23.08
C SER A 263 -25.86 -24.00 24.09
N HIS A 264 -26.52 -22.84 24.03
CA HIS A 264 -27.51 -22.42 25.04
C HIS A 264 -28.93 -22.16 24.50
N GLY A 265 -29.13 -22.10 23.19
CA GLY A 265 -30.42 -21.77 22.57
C GLY A 265 -31.24 -23.00 22.15
N ARG A 266 -32.50 -23.09 22.58
CA ARG A 266 -33.49 -23.99 21.96
C ARG A 266 -34.22 -23.24 20.84
N GLY A 267 -34.27 -23.80 19.63
CA GLY A 267 -34.97 -23.19 18.48
C GLY A 267 -34.14 -22.20 17.66
N TYR A 268 -32.81 -22.34 17.65
CA TYR A 268 -31.92 -21.52 16.81
C TYR A 268 -32.29 -21.66 15.31
N PRO A 269 -32.60 -20.56 14.60
CA PRO A 269 -33.03 -20.63 13.21
C PRO A 269 -31.90 -21.09 12.26
N PRO A 270 -32.08 -22.14 11.46
CA PRO A 270 -31.04 -22.66 10.56
C PRO A 270 -30.64 -21.66 9.46
N ILE A 271 -31.47 -20.66 9.17
CA ILE A 271 -31.14 -19.58 8.23
C ILE A 271 -29.91 -18.77 8.66
N VAL A 272 -29.65 -18.66 9.96
CA VAL A 272 -28.48 -17.94 10.48
C VAL A 272 -27.19 -18.65 10.08
N ASP A 273 -27.17 -19.99 10.11
CA ASP A 273 -26.01 -20.78 9.66
C ASP A 273 -25.75 -20.62 8.17
N VAL A 274 -26.82 -20.52 7.37
CA VAL A 274 -26.71 -20.26 5.93
C VAL A 274 -26.08 -18.88 5.70
N ILE A 275 -26.53 -17.85 6.42
CA ILE A 275 -25.97 -16.48 6.31
C ILE A 275 -24.48 -16.47 6.68
N ILE A 276 -24.12 -17.10 7.82
CA ILE A 276 -22.72 -17.20 8.25
C ILE A 276 -21.89 -17.95 7.20
N GLY A 277 -22.39 -19.07 6.68
CA GLY A 277 -21.74 -19.84 5.63
C GLY A 277 -21.47 -19.00 4.38
N VAL A 278 -22.44 -18.18 3.96
CA VAL A 278 -22.28 -17.25 2.83
C VAL A 278 -21.23 -16.17 3.12
N LEU A 279 -21.21 -15.60 4.33
CA LEU A 279 -20.21 -14.59 4.71
C LEU A 279 -18.78 -15.17 4.72
N ILE A 280 -18.61 -16.38 5.27
CA ILE A 280 -17.33 -17.09 5.29
C ILE A 280 -16.89 -17.41 3.86
N ALA A 281 -17.79 -17.98 3.04
CA ALA A 281 -17.51 -18.27 1.64
C ALA A 281 -17.13 -17.00 0.87
N GLY A 282 -17.83 -15.88 1.12
CA GLY A 282 -17.52 -14.58 0.55
C GLY A 282 -16.12 -14.09 0.91
N ALA A 283 -15.71 -14.19 2.18
CA ALA A 283 -14.37 -13.81 2.62
C ALA A 283 -13.28 -14.65 1.94
N VAL A 284 -13.49 -15.96 1.82
CA VAL A 284 -12.56 -16.87 1.12
C VAL A 284 -12.49 -16.54 -0.37
N LEU A 285 -13.64 -16.36 -1.04
CA LEU A 285 -13.69 -16.00 -2.46
C LEU A 285 -13.01 -14.66 -2.75
N LEU A 286 -13.13 -13.67 -1.86
CA LEU A 286 -12.42 -12.40 -1.98
C LEU A 286 -10.90 -12.58 -1.95
N GLU A 287 -10.37 -13.42 -1.04
CA GLU A 287 -8.92 -13.66 -0.97
C GLU A 287 -8.42 -14.45 -2.19
N VAL A 288 -9.18 -15.45 -2.65
CA VAL A 288 -8.89 -16.16 -3.90
C VAL A 288 -8.87 -15.19 -5.09
N GLY A 289 -9.84 -14.27 -5.17
CA GLY A 289 -9.89 -13.25 -6.21
C GLY A 289 -8.67 -12.32 -6.21
N ARG A 290 -8.20 -11.91 -5.04
CA ARG A 290 -6.97 -11.10 -4.88
C ARG A 290 -5.73 -11.86 -5.33
N TRP A 291 -5.62 -13.13 -4.95
CA TRP A 291 -4.52 -13.99 -5.39
C TRP A 291 -4.52 -14.19 -6.92
N LEU A 292 -5.69 -14.37 -7.54
CA LEU A 292 -5.81 -14.42 -9.00
C LEU A 292 -5.40 -13.10 -9.65
N ARG A 293 -5.77 -11.96 -9.05
CA ARG A 293 -5.34 -10.63 -9.50
C ARG A 293 -3.82 -10.50 -9.42
N ASP A 294 -3.18 -10.91 -8.33
CA ASP A 294 -1.73 -10.86 -8.19
C ASP A 294 -1.01 -11.63 -9.29
N ARG A 295 -1.47 -12.86 -9.58
CA ARG A 295 -0.91 -13.67 -10.67
C ARG A 295 -1.07 -13.01 -12.04
N ARG A 296 -2.24 -12.44 -12.32
CA ARG A 296 -2.50 -11.76 -13.60
C ARG A 296 -1.66 -10.49 -13.77
N VAL A 297 -1.56 -9.68 -12.71
CA VAL A 297 -0.74 -8.46 -12.74
C VAL A 297 0.74 -8.84 -12.87
N ALA A 298 1.24 -9.82 -12.10
CA ALA A 298 2.62 -10.30 -12.23
C ALA A 298 2.94 -10.79 -13.65
N ALA A 299 2.03 -11.58 -14.24
CA ALA A 299 2.20 -12.07 -15.61
C ALA A 299 2.21 -10.92 -16.63
N ALA A 300 1.31 -9.94 -16.50
CA ALA A 300 1.25 -8.79 -17.40
C ALA A 300 2.52 -7.91 -17.31
N VAL A 301 3.03 -7.70 -16.11
CA VAL A 301 4.24 -6.90 -15.85
C VAL A 301 5.49 -7.57 -16.43
N ARG A 302 5.57 -8.90 -16.42
CA ARG A 302 6.67 -9.65 -17.05
C ARG A 302 6.54 -9.75 -18.57
N ALA A 303 5.32 -9.82 -19.08
CA ALA A 303 5.04 -10.06 -20.51
C ALA A 303 5.12 -8.80 -21.38
N ALA A 304 5.24 -7.62 -20.78
CA ALA A 304 5.44 -6.37 -21.49
C ALA A 304 6.71 -6.42 -22.36
N ARG A 305 6.62 -5.84 -23.56
CA ARG A 305 7.66 -5.89 -24.60
C ARG A 305 7.93 -4.49 -25.13
#